data_AF-A0A1L5KR38-F1
#
_entry.id   AF-A0A1L5KR38-F1
#
_cell.length_a   1.000
_cell.length_b   1.000
_cell.length_c   1.000
_cell.angle_alpha   90.00
_cell.angle_beta   90.00
_cell.angle_gamma   90.00
#
_symmetry.space_group_name_H-M   'P 1'
#
loop_
_entity.id
_entity.type
_entity.pdbx_description
1 polymer ?
#
loop_
_entity_poly.entity_id
_entity_poly.type
_entity_poly.pdbx_seq_one_letter_code
_entity_poly.pdbx_strand_id
1 'polypeptide(L)'
;NMTQGLQLIRTAFAGYEDSYVIIGGTACDIIMTDNDLDFRATKDIDMVLIAEGHLREFAQRLWSFIRDGGYTSITKNSAQPHLYRFMHPSTYGYPTMIELFSRHPDFPIVPNSFLTPLHIANNVSSLSAIMLNDSYYRLLQQGRESIQGISVLNEKYLIPFKAKAWLDLNAREQHGEHVDGKDL
;
A
#
# COMPACT_ATOMS: atom_id res chain seq x y z
N ASN A 1 3.87 -20.95 -1.18
CA ASN A 1 2.40 -20.89 -0.98
C ASN A 1 2.00 -19.49 -0.52
N MET A 2 1.03 -18.87 -1.19
CA MET A 2 0.53 -17.52 -0.88
C MET A 2 0.00 -17.42 0.56
N THR A 3 0.33 -16.33 1.26
CA THR A 3 -0.11 -16.08 2.64
C THR A 3 -1.63 -15.94 2.74
N GLN A 4 -2.20 -16.21 3.92
CA GLN A 4 -3.65 -16.09 4.14
C GLN A 4 -4.18 -14.67 3.88
N GLY A 5 -3.43 -13.63 4.27
CA GLY A 5 -3.80 -12.24 4.03
C GLY A 5 -3.88 -11.91 2.54
N LEU A 6 -2.93 -12.42 1.73
CA LEU A 6 -2.94 -12.27 0.28
C LEU A 6 -4.09 -13.01 -0.39
N GLN A 7 -4.46 -14.19 0.11
CA GLN A 7 -5.64 -14.91 -0.38
C GLN A 7 -6.94 -14.14 -0.12
N LEU A 8 -7.05 -13.49 1.05
CA LEU A 8 -8.19 -12.62 1.38
C LEU A 8 -8.25 -11.41 0.45
N ILE A 9 -7.11 -10.75 0.20
CA ILE A 9 -7.02 -9.62 -0.76
C ILE A 9 -7.44 -10.05 -2.16
N ARG A 10 -6.87 -11.15 -2.68
CA ARG A 10 -7.20 -11.70 -4.00
C ARG A 10 -8.70 -11.94 -4.14
N THR A 11 -9.31 -12.53 -3.11
CA THR A 11 -10.74 -12.84 -3.13
C THR A 11 -11.59 -11.58 -3.03
N ALA A 12 -11.22 -10.64 -2.17
CA ALA A 12 -11.97 -9.42 -1.94
C ALA A 12 -11.90 -8.45 -3.13
N PHE A 13 -10.76 -8.38 -3.83
CA PHE A 13 -10.51 -7.42 -4.90
C PHE A 13 -10.52 -8.05 -6.30
N ALA A 14 -11.02 -9.27 -6.44
CA ALA A 14 -11.23 -9.91 -7.73
C ALA A 14 -12.07 -9.03 -8.66
N GLY A 15 -11.57 -8.80 -9.88
CA GLY A 15 -12.19 -7.92 -10.88
C GLY A 15 -11.88 -6.43 -10.71
N TYR A 16 -11.03 -6.06 -9.75
CA TYR A 16 -10.54 -4.70 -9.52
C TYR A 16 -9.01 -4.59 -9.63
N GLU A 17 -8.35 -5.53 -10.31
CA GLU A 17 -6.90 -5.58 -10.46
C GLU A 17 -6.34 -4.28 -11.10
N ASP A 18 -7.13 -3.60 -11.94
CA ASP A 18 -6.73 -2.31 -12.51
C ASP A 18 -6.89 -1.10 -11.56
N SER A 19 -7.49 -1.28 -10.38
CA SER A 19 -7.80 -0.21 -9.42
C SER A 19 -6.77 -0.05 -8.30
N TYR A 20 -5.80 -0.97 -8.20
CA TYR A 20 -4.73 -0.90 -7.21
C TYR A 20 -3.45 -1.53 -7.74
N VAL A 21 -2.33 -1.29 -7.06
CA VAL A 21 -1.06 -1.98 -7.28
C VAL A 21 -0.41 -2.24 -5.92
N ILE A 22 -0.11 -3.50 -5.59
CA ILE A 22 0.72 -3.84 -4.44
C ILE A 22 2.19 -3.62 -4.79
N ILE A 23 2.92 -2.97 -3.88
CA ILE A 23 4.33 -2.65 -4.03
C ILE A 23 5.12 -3.21 -2.83
N GLY A 24 6.37 -2.77 -2.68
CA GLY A 24 7.16 -3.06 -1.48
C GLY A 24 7.51 -4.55 -1.33
N GLY A 25 7.68 -4.98 -0.07
CA GLY A 25 8.10 -6.35 0.24
C GLY A 25 7.09 -7.42 -0.20
N THR A 26 5.80 -7.09 -0.16
CA THR A 26 4.73 -8.01 -0.59
C THR A 26 4.78 -8.28 -2.09
N ALA A 27 5.04 -7.27 -2.91
CA ALA A 27 5.19 -7.47 -4.34
C ALA A 27 6.38 -8.40 -4.65
N CYS A 28 7.52 -8.20 -3.97
CA CYS A 28 8.66 -9.11 -4.07
C CYS A 28 8.29 -10.55 -3.69
N ASP A 29 7.55 -10.75 -2.60
CA ASP A 29 7.10 -12.07 -2.15
C ASP A 29 6.25 -12.80 -3.20
N ILE A 30 5.28 -12.09 -3.79
CA ILE A 30 4.41 -12.63 -4.84
C ILE A 30 5.24 -13.02 -6.07
N ILE A 31 6.10 -12.13 -6.57
CA ILE A 31 6.92 -12.37 -7.76
C ILE A 31 7.88 -13.54 -7.54
N MET A 32 8.57 -13.58 -6.40
CA MET A 32 9.52 -14.66 -6.10
C MET A 32 8.81 -16.00 -5.95
N THR A 33 7.67 -16.04 -5.24
CA THR A 33 6.88 -17.27 -5.08
C THR A 33 6.36 -17.79 -6.42
N ASP A 34 5.97 -16.89 -7.34
CA ASP A 34 5.53 -17.27 -8.69
C ASP A 34 6.67 -17.87 -9.54
N ASN A 35 7.92 -17.59 -9.17
CA ASN A 35 9.13 -18.14 -9.78
C ASN A 35 9.77 -19.29 -8.97
N ASP A 36 9.01 -19.93 -8.07
CA ASP A 36 9.48 -21.03 -7.20
C ASP A 36 10.69 -20.64 -6.31
N LEU A 37 10.81 -19.35 -5.95
CA LEU A 37 11.85 -18.83 -5.06
C LEU A 37 11.26 -18.48 -3.69
N ASP A 38 12.03 -18.77 -2.63
CA ASP A 38 11.67 -18.39 -1.27
C ASP A 38 12.00 -16.91 -1.00
N PHE A 39 11.01 -16.17 -0.50
CA PHE A 39 11.19 -14.82 0.01
C PHE A 39 10.59 -14.70 1.42
N ARG A 40 11.10 -13.75 2.21
CA ARG A 40 10.53 -13.46 3.53
C ARG A 40 9.27 -12.62 3.33
N ALA A 41 8.11 -13.28 3.34
CA ALA A 41 6.82 -12.61 3.32
C ALA A 41 6.70 -11.55 4.44
N THR A 42 6.34 -10.32 4.06
CA THR A 42 5.89 -9.29 5.00
C THR A 42 4.43 -9.55 5.35
N LYS A 43 4.02 -9.24 6.58
CA LYS A 43 2.59 -9.27 6.95
C LYS A 43 1.89 -7.94 6.65
N ASP A 44 2.67 -6.94 6.28
CA ASP A 44 2.23 -5.59 5.93
C ASP A 44 2.08 -5.49 4.43
N ILE A 45 1.06 -4.75 3.98
CA ILE A 45 0.71 -4.54 2.57
C ILE A 45 0.88 -3.06 2.23
N ASP A 46 1.76 -2.77 1.28
CA ASP A 46 1.88 -1.45 0.67
C ASP A 46 1.06 -1.43 -0.63
N MET A 47 0.05 -0.56 -0.70
CA MET A 47 -0.90 -0.53 -1.81
C MET A 47 -1.07 0.88 -2.36
N VAL A 48 -0.93 1.03 -3.68
CA VAL A 48 -1.18 2.29 -4.39
C VAL A 48 -2.52 2.19 -5.11
N LEU A 49 -3.39 3.20 -4.93
CA LEU A 49 -4.65 3.30 -5.66
C LEU A 49 -4.44 3.82 -7.07
N ILE A 50 -5.11 3.17 -8.03
CA ILE A 50 -5.22 3.63 -9.41
C ILE A 50 -6.61 4.21 -9.61
N ALA A 51 -6.67 5.50 -9.95
CA ALA A 51 -7.93 6.24 -10.04
C ALA A 51 -8.60 6.18 -11.43
N GLU A 52 -8.08 5.36 -12.33
CA GLU A 52 -8.54 5.26 -13.71
C GLU A 52 -9.71 4.28 -13.79
N GLY A 53 -10.94 4.80 -13.72
CA GLY A 53 -12.14 4.10 -14.21
C GLY A 53 -13.11 3.47 -13.20
N HIS A 54 -12.69 3.12 -11.97
CA HIS A 54 -13.57 2.44 -10.99
C HIS A 54 -13.30 2.81 -9.53
N LEU A 55 -12.74 4.00 -9.28
CA LEU A 55 -12.26 4.40 -7.95
C LEU A 55 -13.34 4.33 -6.88
N ARG A 56 -14.60 4.66 -7.21
CA ARG A 56 -15.70 4.70 -6.24
C ARG A 56 -16.12 3.30 -5.81
N GLU A 57 -16.32 2.41 -6.77
CA GLU A 57 -16.72 1.02 -6.55
C GLU A 57 -15.60 0.26 -5.82
N PHE A 58 -14.35 0.46 -6.25
CA PHE A 58 -13.22 -0.13 -5.58
C PHE A 58 -13.06 0.41 -4.15
N ALA A 59 -13.23 1.71 -3.93
CA ALA A 59 -13.18 2.28 -2.59
C ALA A 59 -14.22 1.63 -1.66
N GLN A 60 -15.46 1.39 -2.12
CA GLN A 60 -16.47 0.70 -1.32
C GLN A 60 -16.04 -0.74 -0.96
N ARG A 61 -15.40 -1.43 -1.90
CA ARG A 61 -14.86 -2.78 -1.67
C ARG A 61 -13.72 -2.76 -0.66
N LEU A 62 -12.78 -1.84 -0.82
CA LEU A 62 -11.67 -1.63 0.10
C LEU A 62 -12.17 -1.30 1.51
N TRP A 63 -13.11 -0.36 1.65
CA TRP A 63 -13.68 -0.01 2.95
C TRP A 63 -14.42 -1.18 3.61
N SER A 64 -15.10 -2.02 2.82
CA SER A 64 -15.71 -3.24 3.33
C SER A 64 -14.64 -4.22 3.84
N PHE A 65 -13.56 -4.40 3.09
CA PHE A 65 -12.42 -5.22 3.51
C PHE A 65 -11.80 -4.73 4.82
N ILE A 66 -11.56 -3.41 4.95
CA ILE A 66 -11.03 -2.80 6.18
C ILE A 66 -12.00 -3.01 7.36
N ARG A 67 -13.31 -2.82 7.16
CA ARG A 67 -14.30 -3.05 8.21
C ARG A 67 -14.34 -4.52 8.64
N ASP A 68 -14.37 -5.44 7.69
CA ASP A 68 -14.52 -6.87 7.94
C ASP A 68 -13.24 -7.47 8.56
N GLY A 69 -12.07 -6.88 8.28
CA GLY A 69 -10.81 -7.15 8.98
C GLY A 69 -10.75 -6.60 10.40
N GLY A 70 -11.67 -5.72 10.76
CA GLY A 70 -11.77 -5.14 12.10
C GLY A 70 -10.53 -4.34 12.50
N TYR A 71 -9.92 -3.61 11.55
CA TYR A 71 -8.79 -2.71 11.81
C TYR A 71 -9.22 -1.60 12.77
N THR A 72 -8.38 -1.29 13.76
CA THR A 72 -8.76 -0.42 14.88
C THR A 72 -8.06 0.94 14.88
N SER A 73 -6.96 1.10 14.14
CA SER A 73 -6.22 2.36 14.06
C SER A 73 -6.14 2.86 12.62
N ILE A 74 -6.47 4.14 12.41
CA ILE A 74 -6.20 4.86 11.16
C ILE A 74 -5.31 6.07 11.44
N THR A 75 -4.18 6.12 10.75
CA THR A 75 -3.30 7.28 10.73
C THR A 75 -3.29 7.89 9.34
N LYS A 76 -3.30 9.23 9.26
CA LYS A 76 -3.16 9.97 8.02
C LYS A 76 -1.97 10.94 8.06
N ASN A 77 -1.38 11.24 6.91
CA ASN A 77 -0.21 12.13 6.87
C ASN A 77 -0.53 13.63 6.83
N SER A 78 -1.77 14.03 6.51
CA SER A 78 -2.15 15.46 6.47
C SER A 78 -3.67 15.69 6.50
N ALA A 79 -4.11 16.96 6.44
CA ALA A 79 -5.51 17.31 6.25
C ALA A 79 -6.09 16.79 4.92
N GLN A 80 -5.27 16.74 3.86
CA GLN A 80 -5.54 16.12 2.55
C GLN A 80 -4.67 14.87 2.39
N PRO A 81 -5.11 13.73 2.92
CA PRO A 81 -4.24 12.59 3.10
C PRO A 81 -3.98 11.87 1.77
N HIS A 82 -2.70 11.70 1.48
CA HIS A 82 -2.21 10.82 0.42
C HIS A 82 -1.79 9.46 0.95
N LEU A 83 -1.91 9.27 2.27
CA LEU A 83 -1.49 8.10 3.01
C LEU A 83 -2.51 7.75 4.08
N TYR A 84 -2.93 6.49 4.11
CA TYR A 84 -3.69 5.89 5.21
C TYR A 84 -2.97 4.65 5.71
N ARG A 85 -2.85 4.50 7.03
CA ARG A 85 -2.36 3.27 7.67
C ARG A 85 -3.47 2.62 8.46
N PHE A 86 -3.83 1.40 8.11
CA PHE A 86 -4.76 0.55 8.84
C PHE A 86 -3.98 -0.50 9.62
N MET A 87 -4.11 -0.52 10.94
CA MET A 87 -3.34 -1.41 11.82
C MET A 87 -4.23 -2.17 12.80
N HIS A 88 -3.65 -3.23 13.36
CA HIS A 88 -4.25 -4.05 14.42
C HIS A 88 -5.63 -4.60 14.02
N PRO A 89 -5.70 -5.47 12.98
CA PRO A 89 -6.94 -6.17 12.66
C PRO A 89 -7.35 -7.04 13.85
N SER A 90 -8.64 -7.05 14.17
CA SER A 90 -9.20 -7.96 15.17
C SER A 90 -9.63 -9.30 14.57
N THR A 91 -9.81 -9.39 13.24
CA THR A 91 -10.16 -10.61 12.53
C THR A 91 -8.91 -11.40 12.14
N TYR A 92 -8.86 -12.69 12.49
CA TYR A 92 -7.76 -13.59 12.13
C TYR A 92 -7.56 -13.71 10.61
N GLY A 93 -6.30 -13.76 10.18
CA GLY A 93 -5.91 -14.00 8.79
C GLY A 93 -5.75 -12.76 7.92
N TYR A 94 -6.24 -11.61 8.38
CA TYR A 94 -6.03 -10.32 7.69
C TYR A 94 -4.57 -9.84 7.81
N PRO A 95 -4.09 -9.03 6.84
CA PRO A 95 -2.77 -8.39 6.93
C PRO A 95 -2.61 -7.56 8.22
N THR A 96 -1.45 -7.60 8.86
CA THR A 96 -1.20 -6.89 10.13
C THR A 96 -1.26 -5.38 9.98
N MET A 97 -0.87 -4.89 8.81
CA MET A 97 -0.94 -3.49 8.43
C MET A 97 -1.27 -3.38 6.94
N ILE A 98 -2.06 -2.37 6.59
CA ILE A 98 -2.25 -1.93 5.20
C ILE A 98 -1.87 -0.45 5.14
N GLU A 99 -0.82 -0.14 4.39
CA GLU A 99 -0.42 1.22 4.05
C GLU A 99 -0.94 1.54 2.64
N LEU A 100 -1.88 2.47 2.57
CA LEU A 100 -2.60 2.84 1.35
C LEU A 100 -2.18 4.22 0.86
N PHE A 101 -1.69 4.29 -0.37
CA PHE A 101 -1.27 5.51 -1.03
C PHE A 101 -2.30 5.95 -2.08
N SER A 102 -2.68 7.23 -2.05
CA SER A 102 -3.60 7.83 -3.02
C SER A 102 -3.02 9.13 -3.57
N ARG A 103 -3.03 9.30 -4.90
CA ARG A 103 -2.74 10.60 -5.52
C ARG A 103 -3.90 11.58 -5.41
N HIS A 104 -5.13 11.09 -5.25
CA HIS A 104 -6.30 11.94 -5.12
C HIS A 104 -6.55 12.20 -3.64
N PRO A 105 -6.46 13.47 -3.18
CA PRO A 105 -6.79 13.83 -1.81
C PRO A 105 -8.29 13.65 -1.53
N ASP A 106 -9.10 13.62 -2.60
CA ASP A 106 -10.54 13.39 -2.58
C ASP A 106 -10.92 11.90 -2.61
N PHE A 107 -9.99 10.99 -2.32
CA PHE A 107 -10.32 9.58 -2.14
C PHE A 107 -11.52 9.49 -1.19
N PRO A 108 -12.64 8.88 -1.61
CA PRO A 108 -13.89 8.96 -0.86
C PRO A 108 -13.68 8.35 0.52
N ILE A 109 -13.54 9.24 1.50
CA ILE A 109 -13.47 8.84 2.89
C ILE A 109 -14.87 8.34 3.22
N VAL A 110 -15.00 7.06 3.56
CA VAL A 110 -16.21 6.56 4.21
C VAL A 110 -15.86 6.23 5.65
N PRO A 111 -15.75 7.24 6.54
CA PRO A 111 -15.59 6.99 7.96
C PRO A 111 -16.97 6.67 8.53
N ASN A 112 -17.16 5.44 9.01
CA ASN A 112 -18.22 5.09 9.94
C ASN A 112 -17.62 4.93 11.35
N SER A 113 -18.46 5.12 12.38
CA SER A 113 -18.14 5.34 13.81
C SER A 113 -17.34 4.27 14.57
N PHE A 114 -16.82 3.25 13.89
CA PHE A 114 -16.11 2.11 14.52
C PHE A 114 -14.59 2.29 14.58
N LEU A 115 -14.03 3.25 13.84
CA LEU A 115 -12.60 3.52 13.81
C LEU A 115 -12.26 4.62 14.81
N THR A 116 -11.21 4.41 15.61
CA THR A 116 -10.69 5.42 16.54
C THR A 116 -10.26 6.68 15.74
N PRO A 117 -10.37 7.91 16.30
CA PRO A 117 -10.15 9.14 15.54
C PRO A 117 -8.81 9.15 14.77
N LEU A 118 -8.87 9.66 13.54
CA LEU A 118 -7.72 9.84 12.66
C LEU A 118 -6.61 10.64 13.37
N HIS A 119 -5.49 9.97 13.66
CA HIS A 119 -4.28 10.67 14.12
C HIS A 119 -3.52 11.22 12.91
N ILE A 120 -3.02 12.45 13.01
CA ILE A 120 -2.11 13.02 12.03
C ILE A 120 -0.70 12.65 12.44
N ALA A 121 -0.01 11.84 11.62
CA ALA A 121 1.41 11.57 11.83
C ALA A 121 2.22 12.80 11.38
N ASN A 122 3.22 13.17 12.17
CA ASN A 122 4.16 14.25 11.83
C ASN A 122 5.22 13.81 10.80
N ASN A 123 5.25 12.53 10.39
CA ASN A 123 6.22 12.03 9.42
C ASN A 123 5.67 12.03 7.99
N VAL A 124 6.46 12.55 7.06
CA VAL A 124 6.22 12.37 5.62
C VAL A 124 6.85 11.03 5.23
N SER A 125 6.02 10.07 4.81
CA SER A 125 6.52 8.81 4.23
C SER A 125 7.26 9.11 2.93
N SER A 126 8.52 8.65 2.80
CA SER A 126 9.28 8.81 1.55
C SER A 126 8.52 8.19 0.38
N LEU A 127 7.81 7.09 0.61
CA LEU A 127 7.02 6.41 -0.42
C LEU A 127 5.79 7.21 -0.87
N SER A 128 5.12 7.92 0.05
CA SER A 128 4.00 8.79 -0.33
C SER A 128 4.46 9.99 -1.17
N ALA A 129 5.64 10.56 -0.86
CA ALA A 129 6.25 11.60 -1.69
C ALA A 129 6.61 11.10 -3.10
N ILE A 130 7.12 9.87 -3.21
CA ILE A 130 7.39 9.22 -4.50
C ILE A 130 6.10 9.04 -5.30
N MET A 131 4.99 8.63 -4.67
CA MET A 131 3.72 8.40 -5.38
C MET A 131 3.11 9.68 -5.94
N LEU A 132 3.38 10.83 -5.31
CA LEU A 132 2.98 12.14 -5.80
C LEU A 132 3.80 12.60 -7.02
N ASN A 133 4.94 11.98 -7.31
CA ASN A 133 5.73 12.31 -8.49
C ASN A 133 5.15 11.67 -9.77
N ASP A 134 4.88 12.50 -10.79
CA ASP A 134 4.26 12.07 -12.06
C ASP A 134 5.07 11.02 -12.82
N SER A 135 6.40 11.10 -12.76
CA SER A 135 7.28 10.14 -13.43
C SER A 135 7.18 8.78 -12.76
N TYR A 136 7.20 8.74 -11.42
CA TYR A 136 7.03 7.49 -10.67
C TYR A 136 5.63 6.92 -10.82
N TYR A 137 4.59 7.75 -10.87
CA TYR A 137 3.23 7.26 -11.13
C TYR A 137 3.10 6.63 -12.52
N ARG A 138 3.72 7.23 -13.55
CA ARG A 138 3.77 6.62 -14.89
C ARG A 138 4.54 5.29 -14.89
N LEU A 139 5.66 5.23 -14.20
CA LEU A 139 6.42 3.99 -14.02
C LEU A 139 5.58 2.91 -13.30
N LEU A 140 4.80 3.31 -12.28
CA LEU A 140 3.89 2.39 -11.58
C LEU A 140 2.84 1.81 -12.53
N GLN A 141 2.21 2.65 -13.35
CA GLN A 141 1.23 2.18 -14.33
C GLN A 141 1.85 1.25 -15.39
N GLN A 142 3.04 1.60 -15.89
CA GLN A 142 3.76 0.79 -16.90
C GLN A 142 4.26 -0.54 -16.35
N GLY A 143 4.60 -0.59 -15.07
CA GLY A 143 5.12 -1.76 -14.39
C GLY A 143 4.08 -2.62 -13.70
N ARG A 144 2.80 -2.22 -13.72
CA ARG A 144 1.70 -2.99 -13.16
C ARG A 144 1.51 -4.28 -13.95
N GLU A 145 1.41 -5.39 -13.24
CA GLU A 145 1.02 -6.68 -13.79
C GLU A 145 0.08 -7.41 -12.82
N SER A 146 -0.66 -8.40 -13.34
CA SER A 146 -1.49 -9.28 -12.52
C SER A 146 -0.82 -10.63 -12.39
N ILE A 147 -0.41 -10.98 -11.17
CA ILE A 147 0.14 -12.29 -10.83
C ILE A 147 -0.86 -13.00 -9.92
N GLN A 148 -1.31 -14.19 -10.34
CA GLN A 148 -2.26 -15.01 -9.57
C GLN A 148 -3.55 -14.27 -9.15
N GLY A 149 -4.01 -13.31 -9.96
CA GLY A 149 -5.19 -12.47 -9.70
C GLY A 149 -4.95 -11.33 -8.71
N ILE A 150 -3.69 -10.96 -8.46
CA ILE A 150 -3.31 -9.82 -7.62
C ILE A 150 -2.50 -8.85 -8.47
N SER A 151 -2.87 -7.57 -8.41
CA SER A 151 -2.13 -6.50 -9.07
C SER A 151 -0.87 -6.14 -8.29
N VAL A 152 0.28 -6.26 -8.93
CA VAL A 152 1.61 -6.03 -8.34
C VAL A 152 2.47 -5.17 -9.26
N LEU A 153 3.44 -4.45 -8.68
CA LEU A 153 4.49 -3.79 -9.45
C LEU A 153 5.61 -4.79 -9.72
N ASN A 154 5.93 -5.02 -10.99
CA ASN A 154 6.95 -6.00 -11.37
C ASN A 154 8.37 -5.58 -10.92
N GLU A 155 9.30 -6.54 -10.95
CA GLU A 155 10.65 -6.41 -10.43
C GLU A 155 11.45 -5.28 -11.07
N LYS A 156 11.27 -5.03 -12.38
CA LYS A 156 12.00 -3.99 -13.11
C LYS A 156 11.64 -2.59 -12.62
N TYR A 157 10.40 -2.41 -12.17
CA TYR A 157 9.91 -1.13 -11.67
C TYR A 157 9.97 -1.02 -10.14
N LEU A 158 10.04 -2.13 -9.40
CA LEU A 158 10.32 -2.10 -7.95
C LEU A 158 11.73 -1.53 -7.64
N ILE A 159 12.72 -1.83 -8.48
CA ILE A 159 14.11 -1.36 -8.30
C ILE A 159 14.21 0.18 -8.21
N PRO A 160 13.71 0.98 -9.17
CA PRO A 160 13.79 2.44 -9.08
C PRO A 160 13.02 3.01 -7.89
N PHE A 161 11.92 2.38 -7.47
CA PHE A 161 11.15 2.79 -6.29
C PHE A 161 11.97 2.60 -5.01
N LYS A 162 12.58 1.42 -4.84
CA LYS A 162 13.51 1.12 -3.74
C LYS A 162 14.70 2.08 -3.73
N ALA A 163 15.34 2.29 -4.87
CA ALA A 163 16.49 3.19 -4.99
C ALA A 163 16.13 4.63 -4.58
N LYS A 164 14.97 5.13 -5.03
CA LYS A 164 14.51 6.47 -4.68
C LYS A 164 14.14 6.61 -3.21
N ALA A 165 13.43 5.63 -2.64
CA ALA A 165 13.10 5.63 -1.22
C ALA A 165 14.36 5.67 -0.36
N TRP A 166 15.38 4.86 -0.70
CA TRP A 166 16.67 4.87 -0.02
C TRP A 166 17.40 6.21 -0.13
N LEU A 167 17.44 6.81 -1.33
CA LEU A 167 18.03 8.14 -1.52
C LEU A 167 17.32 9.23 -0.70
N ASP A 168 15.98 9.18 -0.62
CA ASP A 168 15.19 10.13 0.17
C ASP A 168 15.43 9.95 1.67
N LEU A 169 15.53 8.71 2.16
CA LEU A 169 15.84 8.42 3.56
C LEU A 169 17.23 8.93 3.93
N ASN A 170 18.24 8.66 3.10
CA ASN A 170 19.60 9.15 3.33
C ASN A 170 19.67 10.68 3.32
N ALA A 171 18.97 11.33 2.39
CA ALA A 171 18.93 12.79 2.34
C ALA A 171 18.30 13.36 3.63
N ARG A 172 17.23 12.76 4.13
CA ARG A 172 16.57 13.17 5.37
C ARG A 172 17.45 12.96 6.60
N GLU A 173 18.14 11.83 6.68
CA GLU A 173 19.13 11.55 7.74
C GLU A 173 20.24 12.61 7.74
N GLN A 174 20.78 12.96 6.58
CA GLN A 174 21.81 13.99 6.44
C GLN A 174 21.33 15.39 6.87
N HIS A 175 20.03 15.68 6.76
CA HIS A 175 19.43 16.92 7.24
C HIS A 175 19.00 16.88 8.71
N GLY A 176 19.32 15.79 9.43
CA GLY A 176 19.02 15.64 10.86
C GLY A 176 17.56 15.30 11.17
N GLU A 177 16.79 14.86 10.18
CA GLU A 177 15.44 14.33 10.42
C GLU A 177 15.51 12.92 11.03
N HIS A 178 14.51 12.59 11.86
CA HIS A 178 14.38 11.23 12.38
C HIS A 178 13.99 10.26 11.25
N VAL A 179 14.85 9.28 10.99
CA VAL A 179 14.60 8.18 10.05
C VAL A 179 14.37 6.90 10.85
N ASP A 180 13.28 6.18 10.58
CA ASP A 180 13.05 4.88 11.20
C ASP A 180 13.91 3.84 10.46
N GLY A 181 14.76 3.10 11.19
CA GLY A 181 15.67 2.12 10.58
C GLY A 181 14.95 0.94 9.89
N LYS A 182 13.64 0.79 10.11
CA LYS A 182 12.78 -0.15 9.38
C LYS A 182 12.38 0.34 7.97
N ASP A 183 12.55 1.63 7.69
CA ASP A 183 12.32 2.20 6.36
C ASP A 183 13.53 1.99 5.42
N LEU A 184 14.69 1.57 5.96
CA LEU A 184 15.94 1.27 5.23
C LEU A 184 15.99 -0.16 4.64
#